data_AF-A0A851SLZ1-F1
#
_entry.id   AF-A0A851SLZ1-F1
#
_cell.length_a   1.000
_cell.length_b   1.000
_cell.length_c   1.000
_cell.angle_alpha   90.00
_cell.angle_beta   90.00
_cell.angle_gamma   90.00
#
_symmetry.space_group_name_H-M   'P 1'
#
loop_
_entity.id
_entity.type
_entity.pdbx_description
1 polymer ?
#
loop_
_entity_poly.entity_id
_entity_poly.type
_entity_poly.pdbx_seq_one_letter_code
_entity_poly.pdbx_strand_id
1 'polypeptide(L)'
;HIQYERVGADVTMKCGSMDWDAAVTWTANGTDIDESHLNGSYLILKNVDLSQSGQYSCYEGSSWHLKYQTYLRVGTPPKEPVLMCRSNNYPKGFYCSWHLPTPTYIPNTFNISVIHGTKDMVCEKDAVPKNRCHIRYLQLFSTVKYKVTLTVTNALGKNFTTLTFDEFAIVKPDPPESVVAKPVPNNPRRLEVSWQNPSSWPDPESFPLKFFLRYRPLILDQWQHV
;
A
#
# COMPACT_ATOMS: atom_id res chain seq x y z
N HIS A 1 23.96 -1.07 12.93
CA HIS A 1 23.79 -0.11 11.82
C HIS A 1 23.08 -0.84 10.68
N ILE A 2 22.24 -0.17 9.88
CA ILE A 2 21.54 -0.79 8.73
C ILE A 2 21.95 -0.03 7.48
N GLN A 3 22.42 -0.75 6.47
CA GLN A 3 22.75 -0.23 5.15
C GLN A 3 21.68 -0.69 4.17
N TYR A 4 21.19 0.21 3.32
CA TYR A 4 20.18 -0.08 2.32
C TYR A 4 20.80 0.03 0.93
N GLU A 5 20.60 -0.99 0.11
CA GLU A 5 21.15 -1.03 -1.24
C GLU A 5 20.11 -1.46 -2.26
N ARG A 6 20.25 -0.97 -3.48
CA ARG A 6 19.34 -1.33 -4.57
C ARG A 6 19.73 -2.69 -5.15
N VAL A 7 18.74 -3.50 -5.53
CA VAL A 7 18.98 -4.70 -6.36
C VAL A 7 19.79 -4.31 -7.60
N GLY A 8 20.88 -5.03 -7.81
CA GLY A 8 21.85 -4.87 -8.90
C GLY A 8 22.95 -3.85 -8.65
N ALA A 9 23.03 -3.25 -7.45
CA ALA A 9 24.13 -2.37 -7.07
C ALA A 9 25.38 -3.16 -6.65
N ASP A 10 26.54 -2.50 -6.71
CA ASP A 10 27.78 -3.00 -6.11
C ASP A 10 27.95 -2.39 -4.71
N VAL A 11 28.26 -3.22 -3.73
CA VAL A 11 28.37 -2.85 -2.31
C VAL A 11 29.79 -3.09 -1.85
N THR A 12 30.41 -2.05 -1.29
CA THR A 12 31.74 -2.13 -0.70
C THR A 12 31.66 -1.80 0.79
N MET A 13 32.11 -2.71 1.64
CA MET A 13 32.12 -2.55 3.09
C MET A 13 33.56 -2.58 3.61
N LYS A 14 33.97 -1.56 4.36
CA LYS A 14 35.27 -1.53 5.04
C LYS A 14 35.17 -2.19 6.41
N CYS A 15 36.17 -2.98 6.78
CA CYS A 15 36.25 -3.56 8.12
C CYS A 15 36.62 -2.49 9.17
N GLY A 16 35.62 -1.74 9.63
CA GLY A 16 35.79 -0.74 10.68
C GLY A 16 36.86 0.28 10.31
N SER A 17 37.81 0.51 11.22
CA SER A 17 38.96 1.39 11.01
C SER A 17 40.26 0.64 10.67
N MET A 18 40.19 -0.65 10.30
CA MET A 18 41.37 -1.45 9.97
C MET A 18 42.09 -0.90 8.72
N ASP A 19 43.39 -1.11 8.66
CA ASP A 19 44.20 -0.82 7.47
C ASP A 19 43.83 -1.77 6.32
N TRP A 20 44.17 -1.39 5.09
CA TRP A 20 43.77 -2.14 3.90
C TRP A 20 44.41 -3.54 3.85
N ASP A 21 45.66 -3.67 4.28
CA ASP A 21 46.45 -4.89 4.31
C ASP A 21 46.25 -5.73 5.59
N ALA A 22 45.40 -5.27 6.51
CA ALA A 22 45.10 -6.00 7.73
C ALA A 22 44.36 -7.32 7.43
N ALA A 23 44.81 -8.40 8.07
CA ALA A 23 44.14 -9.69 7.98
C ALA A 23 42.79 -9.66 8.70
N VAL A 24 41.72 -9.91 7.96
CA VAL A 24 40.34 -9.89 8.48
C VAL A 24 39.54 -11.07 7.97
N THR A 25 38.51 -11.45 8.73
CA THR A 25 37.53 -12.45 8.33
C THR A 25 36.15 -11.81 8.26
N TRP A 26 35.47 -11.98 7.14
CA TRP A 26 34.09 -11.54 6.97
C TRP A 26 33.13 -12.71 7.04
N THR A 27 32.01 -12.51 7.73
CA THR A 27 30.90 -13.46 7.78
C THR A 27 29.59 -12.81 7.36
N ALA A 28 28.73 -13.59 6.71
CA ALA A 28 27.35 -13.23 6.40
C ALA A 28 26.42 -14.20 7.14
N ASN A 29 25.54 -13.69 8.01
CA ASN A 29 24.65 -14.49 8.86
C ASN A 29 25.36 -15.62 9.64
N GLY A 30 26.64 -15.39 10.00
CA GLY A 30 27.46 -16.36 10.74
C GLY A 30 28.21 -17.38 9.88
N THR A 31 28.09 -17.33 8.55
CA THR A 31 28.91 -18.16 7.63
C THR A 31 30.04 -17.34 7.02
N ASP A 32 31.23 -17.93 6.92
CA ASP A 32 32.39 -17.29 6.33
C ASP A 32 32.15 -16.97 4.84
N ILE A 33 32.61 -15.78 4.43
CA ILE A 33 32.53 -15.34 3.04
C ILE A 33 33.82 -15.74 2.31
N ASP A 34 33.65 -16.21 1.07
CA ASP A 34 34.75 -16.59 0.20
C ASP A 34 35.72 -15.42 -0.06
N GLU A 35 37.04 -15.71 -0.03
CA GLU A 35 38.10 -14.72 -0.21
C GLU A 35 38.03 -14.00 -1.57
N SER A 36 37.39 -14.59 -2.59
CA SER A 36 37.19 -13.94 -3.89
C SER A 36 36.36 -12.67 -3.83
N HIS A 37 35.56 -12.49 -2.77
CA HIS A 37 34.81 -11.27 -2.51
C HIS A 37 35.61 -10.22 -1.73
N LEU A 38 36.83 -10.54 -1.29
CA LEU A 38 37.65 -9.67 -0.47
C LEU A 38 38.69 -8.92 -1.30
N ASN A 39 38.97 -7.69 -0.91
CA ASN A 39 40.08 -6.89 -1.42
C ASN A 39 40.77 -6.21 -0.25
N GLY A 40 41.74 -6.91 0.34
CA GLY A 40 42.30 -6.54 1.63
C GLY A 40 41.22 -6.60 2.72
N SER A 41 41.13 -5.56 3.55
CA SER A 41 40.13 -5.47 4.62
C SER A 41 38.71 -5.10 4.16
N TYR A 42 38.48 -5.01 2.84
CA TYR A 42 37.19 -4.66 2.24
C TYR A 42 36.46 -5.88 1.71
N LEU A 43 35.14 -5.91 1.94
CA LEU A 43 34.21 -6.84 1.31
C LEU A 43 33.54 -6.15 0.11
N ILE A 44 33.60 -6.78 -1.06
CA ILE A 44 33.02 -6.30 -2.31
C ILE A 44 31.99 -7.30 -2.83
N LEU A 45 30.72 -6.92 -2.76
CA LEU A 45 29.61 -7.65 -3.34
C LEU A 45 29.21 -6.96 -4.65
N LYS A 46 29.10 -7.69 -5.75
CA LYS A 46 28.71 -7.13 -7.04
C LYS A 46 27.30 -7.56 -7.43
N ASN A 47 26.56 -6.67 -8.08
CA ASN A 47 25.22 -6.90 -8.62
C ASN A 47 24.29 -7.57 -7.59
N VAL A 48 24.11 -6.93 -6.43
CA VAL A 48 23.49 -7.59 -5.29
C VAL A 48 22.02 -7.92 -5.50
N ASP A 49 21.55 -9.02 -4.93
CA ASP A 49 20.14 -9.41 -4.98
C ASP A 49 19.50 -9.51 -3.58
N LEU A 50 18.22 -9.88 -3.53
CA LEU A 50 17.46 -9.96 -2.29
C LEU A 50 18.03 -11.01 -1.31
N SER A 51 18.68 -12.07 -1.80
CA SER A 51 19.22 -13.17 -0.99
C SER A 51 20.44 -12.74 -0.16
N GLN A 52 21.13 -11.69 -0.60
CA GLN A 52 22.26 -11.10 0.11
C GLN A 52 21.83 -10.14 1.23
N SER A 53 20.54 -10.03 1.53
CA SER A 53 20.09 -9.32 2.73
C SER A 53 20.43 -10.13 3.98
N GLY A 54 21.14 -9.51 4.93
CA GLY A 54 21.60 -10.21 6.12
C GLY A 54 22.53 -9.39 7.00
N GLN A 55 22.99 -10.01 8.08
CA GLN A 55 23.96 -9.44 8.99
C GLN A 55 25.37 -9.76 8.50
N TYR A 56 26.16 -8.72 8.24
CA TYR A 56 27.57 -8.82 7.86
C TYR A 56 28.43 -8.39 9.03
N SER A 57 29.41 -9.22 9.36
CA SER A 57 30.33 -9.02 10.47
C SER A 57 31.76 -9.17 10.00
N CYS A 58 32.63 -8.27 10.46
CA CYS A 58 34.06 -8.35 10.22
C CYS A 58 34.82 -8.52 11.52
N TYR A 59 35.75 -9.47 11.52
CA TYR A 59 36.60 -9.81 12.64
C TYR A 59 38.07 -9.59 12.29
N GLU A 60 38.86 -9.14 13.26
CA GLU A 60 40.31 -9.09 13.16
C GLU A 60 40.89 -10.50 13.28
N GLY A 61 41.70 -10.90 12.28
CA GLY A 61 42.07 -12.29 11.99
C GLY A 61 42.25 -13.21 13.20
N SER A 62 43.46 -13.28 13.75
CA SER A 62 43.80 -14.26 14.80
C SER A 62 43.10 -14.04 16.13
N SER A 63 42.62 -12.82 16.41
CA SER A 63 41.96 -12.48 17.67
C SER A 63 40.46 -12.77 17.65
N TRP A 64 39.83 -12.88 16.47
CA TRP A 64 38.37 -12.95 16.31
C TRP A 64 37.62 -11.79 17.00
N HIS A 65 38.28 -10.65 17.18
CA HIS A 65 37.64 -9.47 17.75
C HIS A 65 36.77 -8.79 16.69
N LEU A 66 35.47 -8.61 16.99
CA LEU A 66 34.53 -7.93 16.09
C LEU A 66 34.93 -6.46 15.91
N LYS A 67 35.26 -6.06 14.69
CA LYS A 67 35.63 -4.69 14.33
C LYS A 67 34.51 -3.91 13.66
N TYR A 68 33.63 -4.61 12.94
CA TYR A 68 32.52 -3.98 12.23
C TYR A 68 31.33 -4.92 12.10
N GLN A 69 30.13 -4.34 12.16
CA GLN A 69 28.90 -5.07 11.93
C GLN A 69 27.83 -4.16 11.31
N THR A 70 27.19 -4.64 10.26
CA THR A 70 26.08 -3.96 9.60
C THR A 70 25.01 -4.96 9.18
N TYR A 71 23.78 -4.50 9.03
CA TYR A 71 22.72 -5.27 8.41
C TYR A 71 22.48 -4.71 7.01
N LEU A 72 22.81 -5.47 5.97
CA LEU A 72 22.52 -5.11 4.60
C LEU A 72 21.06 -5.47 4.28
N ARG A 73 20.30 -4.49 3.80
CA ARG A 73 18.95 -4.71 3.27
C ARG A 73 18.92 -4.32 1.79
N VAL A 74 18.80 -5.32 0.94
CA VAL A 74 18.67 -5.12 -0.50
C VAL A 74 17.21 -4.98 -0.85
N GLY A 75 16.88 -3.94 -1.62
CA GLY A 75 15.50 -3.67 -2.02
C GLY A 75 15.40 -2.85 -3.29
N THR A 76 14.22 -2.28 -3.52
CA THR A 76 13.98 -1.38 -4.65
C THR A 76 13.34 -0.08 -4.20
N PRO A 77 13.60 1.05 -4.88
CA PRO A 77 12.88 2.29 -4.63
C PRO A 77 11.40 2.11 -4.95
N PRO A 78 10.49 2.83 -4.28
CA PRO A 78 9.07 2.65 -4.50
C PRO A 78 8.67 3.16 -5.89
N LYS A 79 7.80 2.40 -6.56
CA LYS A 79 7.07 2.88 -7.75
C LYS A 79 5.91 3.78 -7.32
N GLU A 80 5.26 4.40 -8.31
CA GLU A 80 4.07 5.21 -8.11
C GLU A 80 2.98 4.37 -7.41
N PRO A 81 2.50 4.78 -6.22
CA PRO A 81 1.50 4.00 -5.49
C PRO A 81 0.12 4.10 -6.16
N VAL A 82 -0.67 3.04 -6.06
CA VAL A 82 -2.07 3.09 -6.51
C VAL A 82 -2.89 3.71 -5.39
N LEU A 83 -3.55 4.85 -5.69
CA LEU A 83 -4.40 5.60 -4.76
C LEU A 83 -5.85 5.59 -5.27
N MET A 84 -6.79 5.18 -4.42
CA MET A 84 -8.21 5.16 -4.72
C MET A 84 -9.00 5.81 -3.59
N CYS A 85 -9.92 6.71 -3.93
CA CYS A 85 -10.86 7.31 -2.99
C CYS A 85 -12.31 6.94 -3.34
N ARG A 86 -13.14 6.70 -2.33
CA ARG A 86 -14.54 6.28 -2.46
C ARG A 86 -15.38 6.80 -1.30
N SER A 87 -16.59 7.24 -1.59
CA SER A 87 -17.62 7.53 -0.59
C SER A 87 -18.72 6.47 -0.64
N ASN A 88 -18.82 5.66 0.40
CA ASN A 88 -19.90 4.69 0.60
C ASN A 88 -20.96 5.15 1.61
N ASN A 89 -20.76 6.33 2.22
CA ASN A 89 -21.57 6.88 3.31
C ASN A 89 -21.89 8.37 3.11
N TYR A 90 -21.95 8.83 1.87
CA TYR A 90 -22.36 10.20 1.54
C TYR A 90 -23.69 10.54 2.21
N PRO A 91 -23.87 11.74 2.77
CA PRO A 91 -22.99 12.93 2.73
C PRO A 91 -21.97 13.03 3.88
N LYS A 92 -21.68 11.97 4.63
CA LYS A 92 -20.82 12.07 5.83
C LYS A 92 -19.34 12.22 5.50
N GLY A 93 -18.82 11.46 4.54
CA GLY A 93 -17.41 11.50 4.20
C GLY A 93 -17.03 10.56 3.08
N PHE A 94 -15.73 10.35 2.94
CA PHE A 94 -15.14 9.37 2.03
C PHE A 94 -13.88 8.81 2.65
N TYR A 95 -13.42 7.68 2.12
CA TYR A 95 -12.12 7.13 2.48
C TYR A 95 -11.22 7.08 1.26
N CYS A 96 -9.91 7.16 1.51
CA CYS A 96 -8.89 6.85 0.53
C CYS A 96 -8.10 5.64 1.00
N SER A 97 -7.75 4.77 0.05
CA SER A 97 -6.96 3.58 0.29
C SER A 97 -5.87 3.44 -0.76
N TRP A 98 -4.78 2.79 -0.39
CA TRP A 98 -3.62 2.72 -1.26
C TRP A 98 -2.81 1.44 -1.13
N HIS A 99 -2.03 1.13 -2.17
CA HIS A 99 -1.06 0.04 -2.15
C HIS A 99 0.05 0.31 -3.17
N LEU A 100 1.16 -0.42 -3.03
CA LEU A 100 2.20 -0.43 -4.06
C LEU A 100 1.88 -1.52 -5.08
N PRO A 101 2.03 -1.26 -6.40
CA PRO A 101 1.78 -2.26 -7.43
C PRO A 101 2.83 -3.38 -7.42
N THR A 102 4.03 -3.09 -6.91
CA THR A 102 5.13 -4.05 -6.77
C THR A 102 5.79 -3.90 -5.40
N PRO A 103 6.22 -5.01 -4.76
CA PRO A 103 6.93 -4.96 -3.48
C PRO A 103 8.31 -4.29 -3.61
N THR A 104 8.71 -3.57 -2.57
CA THR A 104 10.04 -2.94 -2.48
C THR A 104 11.06 -3.75 -1.69
N TYR A 105 10.60 -4.75 -0.93
CA TYR A 105 11.40 -5.61 -0.04
C TYR A 105 12.12 -4.89 1.12
N ILE A 106 11.89 -3.59 1.28
CA ILE A 106 12.38 -2.78 2.39
C ILE A 106 11.25 -1.92 2.98
N PRO A 107 11.35 -1.48 4.25
CA PRO A 107 10.28 -0.74 4.91
C PRO A 107 9.91 0.54 4.15
N ASN A 108 8.60 0.75 3.94
CA ASN A 108 8.06 1.95 3.32
C ASN A 108 7.24 2.76 4.32
N THR A 109 7.27 4.08 4.15
CA THR A 109 6.45 5.03 4.91
C THR A 109 5.52 5.76 3.95
N PHE A 110 4.23 5.82 4.30
CA PHE A 110 3.20 6.48 3.51
C PHE A 110 2.70 7.74 4.21
N ASN A 111 2.78 8.87 3.51
CA ASN A 111 2.25 10.15 3.94
C ASN A 111 1.20 10.61 2.94
N ILE A 112 0.02 10.97 3.45
CA ILE A 112 -1.12 11.39 2.65
C ILE A 112 -1.50 12.81 3.07
N SER A 113 -1.68 13.69 2.08
CA SER A 113 -2.21 15.03 2.25
C SER A 113 -3.48 15.17 1.44
N VAL A 114 -4.48 15.85 2.02
CA VAL A 114 -5.78 16.06 1.39
C VAL A 114 -6.08 17.55 1.48
N ILE A 115 -6.37 18.16 0.34
CA ILE A 115 -6.67 19.59 0.23
C ILE A 115 -8.02 19.75 -0.44
N HIS A 116 -8.85 20.64 0.09
CA HIS A 116 -10.11 21.05 -0.54
C HIS A 116 -10.07 22.58 -0.73
N GLY A 117 -9.79 23.01 -1.97
CA GLY A 117 -9.50 24.41 -2.29
C GLY A 117 -8.18 24.86 -1.68
N THR A 118 -8.25 25.67 -0.63
CA THR A 118 -7.09 26.13 0.16
C THR A 118 -7.02 25.53 1.56
N LYS A 119 -8.00 24.69 1.94
CA LYS A 119 -8.07 24.09 3.27
C LYS A 119 -7.39 22.73 3.29
N ASP A 120 -6.47 22.55 4.23
CA ASP A 120 -5.94 21.23 4.59
C ASP A 120 -7.01 20.42 5.35
N MET A 121 -7.20 19.19 4.91
CA MET A 121 -8.18 18.27 5.45
C MET A 121 -7.49 17.23 6.33
N VAL A 122 -8.14 16.89 7.44
CA VAL A 122 -7.68 15.82 8.32
C VAL A 122 -8.07 14.46 7.70
N CYS A 123 -7.10 13.57 7.61
CA CYS A 123 -7.27 12.19 7.15
C CYS A 123 -7.01 11.26 8.35
N GLU A 124 -8.09 10.74 8.91
CA GLU A 124 -8.09 9.87 10.09
C GLU A 124 -7.67 8.46 9.65
N LYS A 125 -6.41 8.08 9.93
CA LYS A 125 -5.86 6.78 9.53
C LYS A 125 -6.45 5.66 10.40
N ASP A 126 -6.84 4.57 9.75
CA ASP A 126 -7.30 3.36 10.45
C ASP A 126 -6.11 2.72 11.20
N ALA A 127 -6.37 2.19 12.39
CA ALA A 127 -5.38 1.38 13.11
C ALA A 127 -5.04 0.12 12.32
N VAL A 128 -6.08 -0.50 11.75
CA VAL A 128 -6.01 -1.62 10.80
C VAL A 128 -7.19 -1.49 9.83
N PRO A 129 -6.97 -1.47 8.50
CA PRO A 129 -5.68 -1.57 7.81
C PRO A 129 -4.96 -0.20 7.72
N LYS A 130 -3.63 -0.18 7.89
CA LYS A 130 -2.82 1.06 7.93
C LYS A 130 -2.81 1.87 6.62
N ASN A 131 -3.25 1.27 5.52
CA ASN A 131 -3.27 1.84 4.17
C ASN A 131 -4.64 2.43 3.78
N ARG A 132 -5.43 2.83 4.78
CA ARG A 132 -6.71 3.50 4.60
C ARG A 132 -6.83 4.67 5.58
N CYS A 133 -7.50 5.74 5.13
CA CYS A 133 -7.95 6.79 6.02
C CYS A 133 -9.29 7.37 5.60
N HIS A 134 -9.96 8.04 6.54
CA HIS A 134 -11.28 8.64 6.36
C HIS A 134 -11.20 10.16 6.43
N ILE A 135 -12.00 10.81 5.61
CA ILE A 135 -12.09 12.27 5.47
C ILE A 135 -13.58 12.63 5.54
N ARG A 136 -13.91 13.63 6.38
CA ARG A 136 -15.28 14.17 6.45
C ARG A 136 -15.47 15.27 5.41
N TYR A 137 -16.64 15.34 4.79
CA TYR A 137 -16.97 16.44 3.89
C TYR A 137 -17.13 17.74 4.69
N LEU A 138 -16.58 18.86 4.17
CA LEU A 138 -16.75 20.18 4.79
C LEU A 138 -18.05 20.87 4.36
N GLN A 139 -18.39 20.74 3.08
CA GLN A 139 -19.52 21.39 2.47
C GLN A 139 -20.02 20.50 1.34
N LEU A 140 -21.32 20.21 1.36
CA LEU A 140 -21.97 19.43 0.32
C LEU A 140 -22.16 20.26 -0.94
N PHE A 141 -22.08 19.58 -2.07
CA PHE A 141 -22.30 20.17 -3.40
C PHE A 141 -21.28 21.26 -3.74
N SER A 142 -20.07 21.16 -3.16
CA SER A 142 -19.01 22.10 -3.48
C SER A 142 -18.55 21.91 -4.92
N THR A 143 -18.35 23.00 -5.65
CA THR A 143 -17.70 23.00 -6.96
C THR A 143 -16.17 22.96 -6.85
N VAL A 144 -15.66 22.99 -5.62
CA VAL A 144 -14.23 22.91 -5.33
C VAL A 144 -13.82 21.44 -5.32
N LYS A 145 -12.74 21.13 -6.03
CA LYS A 145 -12.22 19.76 -6.12
C LYS A 145 -11.40 19.40 -4.89
N TYR A 146 -11.51 18.14 -4.49
CA TYR A 146 -10.57 17.52 -3.56
C TYR A 146 -9.30 17.15 -4.32
N LYS A 147 -8.14 17.46 -3.74
CA LYS A 147 -6.83 17.04 -4.21
C LYS A 147 -6.16 16.19 -3.14
N VAL A 148 -5.97 14.91 -3.42
CA VAL A 148 -5.34 13.94 -2.53
C VAL A 148 -3.97 13.59 -3.08
N THR A 149 -2.92 13.77 -2.29
CA THR A 149 -1.56 13.38 -2.66
C THR A 149 -1.04 12.35 -1.69
N LEU A 150 -0.66 11.18 -2.21
CA LEU A 150 -0.03 10.12 -1.46
C LEU A 150 1.43 10.05 -1.85
N THR A 151 2.31 10.21 -0.87
CA THR A 151 3.76 10.05 -1.01
C THR A 151 4.21 8.78 -0.30
N VAL A 152 4.98 7.96 -0.99
CA VAL A 152 5.64 6.77 -0.46
C VAL A 152 7.15 7.00 -0.47
N THR A 153 7.79 6.72 0.65
CA THR A 153 9.24 6.88 0.82
C THR A 153 9.84 5.64 1.46
N ASN A 154 11.01 5.23 0.98
CA ASN A 154 11.87 4.28 1.67
C ASN A 154 13.32 4.77 1.63
N ALA A 155 14.25 3.98 2.15
CA ALA A 155 15.67 4.36 2.23
C ALA A 155 16.33 4.59 0.86
N LEU A 156 15.75 4.06 -0.24
CA LEU A 156 16.30 4.13 -1.59
C LEU A 156 15.64 5.20 -2.47
N GLY A 157 14.58 5.87 -1.98
CA GLY A 157 13.93 6.93 -2.74
C GLY A 157 12.49 7.21 -2.32
N LYS A 158 11.82 8.01 -3.13
CA LYS A 158 10.42 8.41 -2.93
C LYS A 158 9.66 8.47 -4.24
N ASN A 159 8.35 8.25 -4.17
CA ASN A 159 7.43 8.47 -5.28
C ASN A 159 6.07 8.92 -4.75
N PHE A 160 5.20 9.43 -5.62
CA PHE A 160 3.90 9.95 -5.20
C PHE A 160 2.85 9.82 -6.30
N THR A 161 1.58 9.85 -5.88
CA THR A 161 0.41 9.86 -6.77
C THR A 161 -0.54 10.94 -6.29
N THR A 162 -1.10 11.70 -7.23
CA THR A 162 -2.09 12.73 -6.93
C THR A 162 -3.40 12.43 -7.66
N LEU A 163 -4.50 12.39 -6.90
CA LEU A 163 -5.85 12.25 -7.41
C LEU A 163 -6.61 13.56 -7.17
N THR A 164 -7.29 14.07 -8.20
CA THR A 164 -8.16 15.24 -8.09
C THR A 164 -9.56 14.88 -8.55
N PHE A 165 -10.59 15.16 -7.74
CA PHE A 165 -11.97 14.77 -8.04
C PHE A 165 -13.00 15.73 -7.43
N ASP A 166 -14.18 15.76 -8.03
CA ASP A 166 -15.39 16.37 -7.47
C ASP A 166 -16.10 15.36 -6.54
N GLU A 167 -16.88 15.82 -5.57
CA GLU A 167 -17.55 14.95 -4.57
C GLU A 167 -18.28 13.77 -5.22
N PHE A 168 -19.12 14.05 -6.21
CA PHE A 168 -19.98 13.06 -6.85
C PHE A 168 -19.22 11.98 -7.61
N ALA A 169 -18.01 12.26 -8.10
CA ALA A 169 -17.24 11.32 -8.92
C ALA A 169 -16.79 10.09 -8.13
N ILE A 170 -16.72 10.19 -6.79
CA ILE A 170 -16.29 9.11 -5.92
C ILE A 170 -17.43 8.49 -5.10
N VAL A 171 -18.66 9.03 -5.23
CA VAL A 171 -19.84 8.48 -4.54
C VAL A 171 -20.19 7.14 -5.15
N LYS A 172 -19.99 6.10 -4.36
CA LYS A 172 -20.29 4.71 -4.72
C LYS A 172 -20.81 4.00 -3.46
N PRO A 173 -22.13 3.98 -3.24
CA PRO A 173 -22.77 3.27 -2.14
C PRO A 173 -22.34 1.80 -2.08
N ASP A 174 -22.49 1.17 -0.92
CA ASP A 174 -22.36 -0.29 -0.81
C ASP A 174 -23.58 -0.99 -1.45
N PRO A 175 -23.47 -2.30 -1.78
CA PRO A 175 -24.59 -3.04 -2.35
C PRO A 175 -25.82 -3.06 -1.43
N PRO A 176 -27.05 -3.21 -1.98
CA PRO A 176 -28.25 -3.37 -1.17
C PRO A 176 -28.13 -4.58 -0.24
N GLU A 177 -28.70 -4.46 0.94
CA GLU A 177 -28.69 -5.52 1.94
C GLU A 177 -29.99 -6.33 1.90
N SER A 178 -29.96 -7.55 2.46
CA SER A 178 -31.15 -8.37 2.67
C SER A 178 -32.01 -8.57 1.41
N VAL A 179 -31.37 -8.85 0.27
CA VAL A 179 -32.08 -9.10 -1.01
C VAL A 179 -32.81 -10.43 -0.93
N VAL A 180 -34.14 -10.40 -1.03
CA VAL A 180 -35.01 -11.58 -0.97
C VAL A 180 -35.94 -11.60 -2.18
N ALA A 181 -36.09 -12.76 -2.81
CA ALA A 181 -37.07 -12.99 -3.86
C ALA A 181 -38.12 -14.02 -3.39
N LYS A 182 -39.40 -13.67 -3.45
CA LYS A 182 -40.52 -14.52 -3.03
C LYS A 182 -41.49 -14.76 -4.20
N PRO A 183 -42.03 -15.99 -4.34
CA PRO A 183 -43.07 -16.27 -5.33
C PRO A 183 -44.35 -15.52 -4.99
N VAL A 184 -45.03 -14.98 -6.00
CA VAL A 184 -46.34 -14.35 -5.83
C VAL A 184 -47.43 -15.42 -5.97
N PRO A 185 -48.29 -15.60 -4.94
CA PRO A 185 -49.38 -16.58 -5.00
C PRO A 185 -50.25 -16.41 -6.24
N ASN A 186 -50.69 -17.52 -6.83
CA ASN A 186 -51.50 -17.57 -8.06
C ASN A 186 -50.84 -16.91 -9.29
N ASN A 187 -49.53 -16.66 -9.27
CA ASN A 187 -48.80 -16.10 -10.42
C ASN A 187 -47.43 -16.79 -10.62
N PRO A 188 -47.37 -17.90 -11.37
CA PRO A 188 -46.19 -18.77 -11.43
C PRO A 188 -44.97 -18.16 -12.12
N ARG A 189 -45.13 -17.02 -12.82
CA ARG A 189 -44.05 -16.32 -13.54
C ARG A 189 -43.64 -15.01 -12.86
N ARG A 190 -44.14 -14.74 -11.65
CA ARG A 190 -43.87 -13.48 -10.94
C ARG A 190 -43.14 -13.75 -9.63
N LEU A 191 -42.09 -12.98 -9.41
CA LEU A 191 -41.36 -12.89 -8.15
C LEU A 191 -41.51 -11.47 -7.61
N GLU A 192 -41.80 -11.36 -6.32
CA GLU A 192 -41.64 -10.12 -5.56
C GLU A 192 -40.21 -10.09 -5.03
N VAL A 193 -39.47 -9.04 -5.36
CA VAL A 193 -38.10 -8.84 -4.88
C VAL A 193 -38.07 -7.65 -3.94
N SER A 194 -37.57 -7.86 -2.73
CA SER A 194 -37.39 -6.82 -1.73
C SER A 194 -35.93 -6.76 -1.27
N TRP A 195 -35.50 -5.59 -0.84
CA TRP A 195 -34.16 -5.32 -0.33
C TRP A 195 -34.20 -4.16 0.66
N GLN A 196 -33.08 -3.94 1.34
CA GLN A 196 -32.85 -2.82 2.24
C GLN A 196 -31.74 -1.93 1.69
N ASN A 197 -31.78 -0.64 2.05
CA ASN A 197 -30.65 0.24 1.80
C ASN A 197 -29.42 -0.24 2.57
N PRO A 198 -28.20 0.02 2.06
CA PRO A 198 -26.99 -0.35 2.78
C PRO A 198 -26.94 0.38 4.12
N SER A 199 -26.57 -0.33 5.19
CA SER A 199 -26.39 0.22 6.53
C SER A 199 -25.34 1.35 6.58
N SER A 200 -24.41 1.36 5.63
CA SER A 200 -23.42 2.42 5.45
C SER A 200 -24.01 3.73 4.95
N TRP A 201 -25.21 3.73 4.35
CA TRP A 201 -25.85 4.88 3.73
C TRP A 201 -26.77 5.60 4.74
N PRO A 202 -26.34 6.75 5.30
CA PRO A 202 -26.92 7.25 6.54
C PRO A 202 -28.21 8.04 6.37
N ASP A 203 -28.50 8.57 5.17
CA ASP A 203 -29.62 9.48 4.93
C ASP A 203 -30.27 9.22 3.56
N PRO A 204 -31.02 8.11 3.43
CA PRO A 204 -31.69 7.76 2.18
C PRO A 204 -32.89 8.66 1.86
N GLU A 205 -33.42 9.42 2.82
CA GLU A 205 -34.55 10.33 2.60
C GLU A 205 -34.09 11.59 1.85
N SER A 206 -32.98 12.20 2.28
CA SER A 206 -32.40 13.36 1.58
C SER A 206 -31.58 12.95 0.36
N PHE A 207 -30.97 11.76 0.39
CA PHE A 207 -30.10 11.23 -0.67
C PHE A 207 -30.59 9.85 -1.12
N PRO A 208 -31.70 9.80 -1.90
CA PRO A 208 -32.30 8.54 -2.30
C PRO A 208 -31.40 7.76 -3.27
N LEU A 209 -31.36 6.45 -3.08
CA LEU A 209 -30.64 5.53 -3.94
C LEU A 209 -31.53 5.07 -5.10
N LYS A 210 -30.96 5.02 -6.30
CA LYS A 210 -31.57 4.39 -7.47
C LYS A 210 -31.02 2.99 -7.65
N PHE A 211 -31.90 2.01 -7.74
CA PHE A 211 -31.54 0.60 -7.89
C PHE A 211 -31.75 0.12 -9.32
N PHE A 212 -30.90 -0.82 -9.74
CA PHE A 212 -31.04 -1.55 -10.99
C PHE A 212 -31.14 -3.03 -10.67
N LEU A 213 -32.27 -3.64 -11.00
CA LEU A 213 -32.51 -5.05 -10.74
C LEU A 213 -32.14 -5.87 -11.98
N ARG A 214 -31.41 -6.96 -11.75
CA ARG A 214 -31.13 -7.98 -12.76
C ARG A 214 -31.51 -9.34 -12.23
N TYR A 215 -32.04 -10.20 -13.10
CA TYR A 215 -32.38 -11.58 -12.77
C TYR A 215 -32.00 -12.50 -13.92
N ARG A 216 -31.84 -13.79 -13.63
CA ARG A 216 -31.68 -14.84 -14.64
C ARG A 216 -32.29 -16.15 -14.16
N PRO A 217 -32.90 -16.96 -15.04
CA PRO A 217 -33.15 -18.37 -14.76
C PRO A 217 -31.83 -19.10 -14.53
N LEU A 218 -31.84 -20.13 -13.66
CA LEU A 218 -30.63 -20.91 -13.37
C LEU A 218 -30.06 -21.62 -14.61
N ILE A 219 -30.92 -21.94 -15.58
CA ILE A 219 -30.58 -22.60 -16.84
C ILE A 219 -29.97 -21.67 -17.90
N LEU A 220 -29.91 -20.35 -17.64
CA LEU A 220 -29.35 -19.36 -18.55
C LEU A 220 -28.17 -18.64 -17.88
N ASP A 221 -27.12 -18.38 -18.67
CA ASP A 221 -25.96 -17.61 -18.21
C ASP A 221 -26.13 -16.09 -18.37
N GLN A 222 -27.08 -15.67 -19.20
CA GLN A 222 -27.31 -14.25 -19.49
C GLN A 222 -28.27 -13.61 -18.49
N TRP A 223 -27.86 -12.45 -17.96
CA TRP A 223 -28.68 -11.62 -17.08
C TRP A 223 -29.70 -10.80 -17.88
N GLN A 224 -30.91 -10.71 -17.34
CA GLN A 224 -31.98 -9.86 -17.83
C GLN A 224 -32.12 -8.62 -16.93
N HIS A 225 -32.58 -7.52 -17.51
CA HIS A 225 -32.73 -6.24 -16.84
C HIS A 225 -34.21 -5.89 -16.70
N VAL A 226 -34.55 -5.20 -15.61
CA VAL A 226 -35.85 -4.55 -15.41
C VAL A 226 -35.65 -3.03 -15.37
#